data_AF-A0A9X2SPR2-F1
#
_entry.id   AF-A0A9X2SPR2-F1
#
_cell.length_a   1.000
_cell.length_b   1.000
_cell.length_c   1.000
_cell.angle_alpha   90.00
_cell.angle_beta   90.00
_cell.angle_gamma   90.00
#
_symmetry.space_group_name_H-M   'P 1'
#
loop_
_entity.id
_entity.type
_entity.pdbx_description
1 polymer ?
#
loop_
_entity_poly.entity_id
_entity_poly.type
_entity_poly.pdbx_seq_one_letter_code
_entity_poly.pdbx_strand_id
1 'polypeptide(L)'
;MRRIPRAALIVAAAFAFAVTPATAATAAQPASMAAQYGTAPASSAAGTIGDIYPAKWRNVPQDSVVDDWNMYNRECVSWAAFNIARHGESANNYGDAKYWDDNARNHGYRVDSTPAAGAIAQTDNGRYGHVAIVDSVHGGTVTVEDYNWAGDGHYLVHDVSTSSFRYIHFYS
;
A
#
# COMPACT_ATOMS: atom_id res chain seq x y z
N MET A 1 -50.14 54.40 45.05
CA MET A 1 -49.11 53.32 44.98
C MET A 1 -49.82 51.97 44.87
N ARG A 2 -49.18 51.01 44.18
CA ARG A 2 -49.66 49.67 43.76
C ARG A 2 -50.27 49.60 42.35
N ARG A 3 -49.40 49.42 41.35
CA ARG A 3 -49.76 48.84 40.05
C ARG A 3 -49.52 47.34 40.13
N ILE A 4 -50.54 46.55 39.81
CA ILE A 4 -50.50 45.09 39.65
C ILE A 4 -49.85 44.80 38.28
N PRO A 5 -48.87 43.89 38.16
CA PRO A 5 -48.36 43.51 36.85
C PRO A 5 -49.25 42.43 36.22
N ARG A 6 -49.58 42.62 34.94
CA ARG A 6 -50.18 41.59 34.07
C ARG A 6 -49.09 40.58 33.73
N ALA A 7 -49.33 39.30 34.05
CA ALA A 7 -48.48 38.20 33.63
C ALA A 7 -48.54 38.06 32.10
N ALA A 8 -47.40 38.18 31.42
CA ALA A 8 -47.26 37.80 30.03
C ALA A 8 -46.85 36.32 29.97
N LEU A 9 -47.72 35.50 29.41
CA LEU A 9 -47.46 34.08 29.14
C LEU A 9 -46.51 34.00 27.94
N ILE A 10 -45.24 33.65 28.18
CA ILE A 10 -44.30 33.33 27.10
C ILE A 10 -44.42 31.83 26.83
N VAL A 11 -44.96 31.48 25.67
CA VAL A 11 -44.91 30.10 25.13
C VAL A 11 -43.50 29.89 24.58
N ALA A 12 -42.68 29.11 25.29
CA ALA A 12 -41.40 28.66 24.77
C ALA A 12 -41.63 27.49 23.80
N ALA A 13 -41.41 27.73 22.50
CA ALA A 13 -41.34 26.66 21.51
C ALA A 13 -39.97 25.98 21.61
N ALA A 14 -39.93 24.75 22.13
CA ALA A 14 -38.73 23.93 22.12
C ALA A 14 -38.51 23.36 20.70
N PHE A 15 -37.54 23.91 19.97
CA PHE A 15 -37.01 23.28 18.76
C PHE A 15 -36.04 22.17 19.17
N ALA A 16 -36.48 20.92 19.11
CA ALA A 16 -35.59 19.77 19.17
C ALA A 16 -34.86 19.64 17.82
N PHE A 17 -33.59 20.04 17.76
CA PHE A 17 -32.71 19.61 16.68
C PHE A 17 -32.40 18.12 16.88
N ALA A 18 -33.04 17.26 16.09
CA ALA A 18 -32.62 15.88 15.96
C ALA A 18 -31.28 15.86 15.24
N VAL A 19 -30.18 15.72 15.98
CA VAL A 19 -28.89 15.35 15.41
C VAL A 19 -28.99 13.86 15.08
N THR A 20 -29.27 13.55 13.82
CA THR A 20 -29.05 12.19 13.32
C THR A 20 -27.54 11.95 13.33
N PRO A 21 -27.03 10.92 14.02
CA PRO A 21 -25.63 10.55 13.87
C PRO A 21 -25.45 10.07 12.43
N ALA A 22 -24.62 10.77 11.66
CA ALA A 22 -24.12 10.24 10.41
C ALA A 22 -23.26 9.03 10.78
N THR A 23 -23.80 7.82 10.59
CA THR A 23 -22.99 6.61 10.56
C THR A 23 -22.06 6.75 9.38
N ALA A 24 -20.81 7.13 9.62
CA ALA A 24 -19.74 6.96 8.66
C ALA A 24 -19.71 5.47 8.32
N ALA A 25 -20.21 5.10 7.15
CA ALA A 25 -20.02 3.76 6.63
C ALA A 25 -18.50 3.58 6.53
N THR A 26 -17.93 2.70 7.35
CA THR A 26 -16.58 2.22 7.13
C THR A 26 -16.61 1.50 5.79
N ALA A 27 -16.17 2.17 4.73
CA ALA A 27 -16.02 1.53 3.43
C ALA A 27 -15.13 0.31 3.64
N ALA A 28 -15.61 -0.87 3.23
CA ALA A 28 -14.81 -2.08 3.29
C ALA A 28 -13.52 -1.85 2.51
N GLN A 29 -12.38 -2.26 3.08
CA GLN A 29 -11.11 -2.19 2.37
C GLN A 29 -11.22 -3.01 1.08
N PRO A 30 -10.66 -2.53 -0.04
CA PRO A 30 -10.72 -3.26 -1.30
C PRO A 30 -10.04 -4.62 -1.16
N ALA A 31 -10.55 -5.61 -1.89
CA ALA A 31 -10.10 -7.00 -1.80
C ALA A 31 -8.65 -7.21 -2.25
N SER A 32 -8.12 -6.30 -3.08
CA SER A 32 -6.74 -6.29 -3.57
C SER A 32 -6.31 -4.88 -3.96
N MET A 33 -5.01 -4.69 -4.18
CA MET A 33 -4.49 -3.42 -4.66
C MET A 33 -4.99 -3.10 -6.07
N ALA A 34 -5.11 -4.10 -6.93
CA ALA A 34 -5.72 -3.97 -8.25
C ALA A 34 -7.15 -3.39 -8.19
N ALA A 35 -7.95 -3.80 -7.21
CA ALA A 35 -9.30 -3.27 -7.05
C ALA A 35 -9.32 -1.80 -6.61
N GLN A 36 -8.27 -1.34 -5.90
CA GLN A 36 -8.15 0.02 -5.41
C GLN A 36 -7.52 0.98 -6.44
N TYR A 37 -6.49 0.52 -7.13
CA TYR A 37 -5.59 1.35 -7.93
C TYR A 37 -5.62 1.00 -9.43
N GLY A 38 -6.29 -0.09 -9.82
CA GLY A 38 -6.30 -0.60 -11.18
C GLY A 38 -5.05 -1.41 -11.54
N THR A 39 -4.98 -1.85 -12.79
CA THR A 39 -3.88 -2.63 -13.36
C THR A 39 -3.49 -2.07 -14.72
N ALA A 40 -3.27 -0.75 -14.78
CA ALA A 40 -2.91 -0.11 -16.04
C ALA A 40 -1.69 -0.82 -16.63
N PRO A 41 -1.77 -1.34 -17.87
CA PRO A 41 -0.65 -2.06 -18.46
C PRO A 41 0.56 -1.13 -18.53
N ALA A 42 1.74 -1.68 -18.27
CA ALA A 42 2.98 -0.91 -18.28
C ALA A 42 3.16 -0.18 -19.62
N SER A 43 3.22 1.16 -19.56
CA SER A 43 3.40 2.00 -20.75
C SER A 43 4.85 2.05 -21.24
N SER A 44 5.79 1.63 -20.40
CA SER A 44 7.21 1.42 -20.74
C SER A 44 7.82 0.31 -19.89
N ALA A 45 8.42 -0.72 -20.50
CA ALA A 45 9.07 -1.85 -19.82
C ALA A 45 10.55 -1.92 -20.19
N ALA A 46 11.26 -0.81 -20.02
CA ALA A 46 12.61 -0.63 -20.57
C ALA A 46 13.70 -1.33 -19.74
N GLY A 47 13.44 -1.65 -18.47
CA GLY A 47 14.39 -2.27 -17.53
C GLY A 47 13.90 -3.59 -16.93
N THR A 48 12.90 -4.21 -17.54
CA THR A 48 12.07 -5.20 -16.84
C THR A 48 12.89 -6.43 -16.52
N ILE A 49 12.94 -6.77 -15.24
CA ILE A 49 13.66 -7.93 -14.74
C ILE A 49 12.92 -9.21 -15.20
N GLY A 50 11.58 -9.15 -15.20
CA GLY A 50 10.71 -10.25 -15.56
C GLY A 50 10.50 -11.23 -14.41
N ASP A 51 9.63 -12.22 -14.60
CA ASP A 51 9.35 -13.22 -13.57
C ASP A 51 10.49 -14.24 -13.41
N ILE A 52 11.48 -13.82 -12.63
CA ILE A 52 12.66 -14.58 -12.24
C ILE A 52 12.53 -15.19 -10.84
N TYR A 53 11.31 -15.19 -10.27
CA TYR A 53 11.07 -15.70 -8.92
C TYR A 53 11.41 -17.20 -8.89
N PRO A 54 12.19 -17.70 -7.91
CA PRO A 54 12.67 -19.06 -7.93
C PRO A 54 11.54 -20.08 -8.02
N ALA A 55 11.68 -21.06 -8.92
CA ALA A 55 10.65 -22.04 -9.20
C ALA A 55 10.16 -22.80 -7.95
N LYS A 56 11.03 -22.98 -6.94
CA LYS A 56 10.68 -23.60 -5.64
C LYS A 56 9.56 -22.87 -4.90
N TRP A 57 9.38 -21.58 -5.14
CA TRP A 57 8.36 -20.75 -4.50
C TRP A 57 7.29 -20.27 -5.48
N ARG A 58 7.65 -20.05 -6.74
CA ARG A 58 6.70 -19.67 -7.79
C ARG A 58 5.73 -20.79 -8.15
N ASN A 59 6.21 -22.04 -8.24
CA ASN A 59 5.43 -23.15 -8.82
C ASN A 59 4.60 -23.93 -7.77
N VAL A 60 4.54 -23.44 -6.55
CA VAL A 60 3.70 -24.01 -5.48
C VAL A 60 2.53 -23.06 -5.20
N PRO A 61 1.43 -23.53 -4.56
CA PRO A 61 0.31 -22.66 -4.22
C PRO A 61 0.78 -21.44 -3.41
N GLN A 62 0.11 -20.30 -3.59
CA GLN A 62 0.32 -19.12 -2.75
C GLN A 62 0.15 -19.49 -1.27
N ASP A 63 0.94 -18.86 -0.40
CA ASP A 63 0.92 -19.07 1.06
C ASP A 63 1.15 -20.51 1.54
N SER A 64 1.71 -21.39 0.69
CA SER A 64 1.92 -22.79 1.05
C SER A 64 3.28 -23.06 1.69
N VAL A 65 4.26 -22.18 1.47
CA VAL A 65 5.60 -22.30 2.02
C VAL A 65 6.13 -20.93 2.44
N VAL A 66 7.05 -20.96 3.40
CA VAL A 66 7.83 -19.79 3.81
C VAL A 66 9.15 -19.78 3.03
N ASP A 67 9.55 -18.63 2.53
CA ASP A 67 10.78 -18.44 1.77
C ASP A 67 12.01 -18.19 2.64
N ASP A 68 13.17 -17.93 2.00
CA ASP A 68 14.45 -17.74 2.70
C ASP A 68 14.50 -16.39 3.47
N TRP A 69 13.54 -15.47 3.26
CA TRP A 69 13.41 -14.16 3.92
C TRP A 69 12.34 -14.12 5.02
N ASN A 70 11.78 -15.30 5.35
CA ASN A 70 10.69 -15.48 6.31
C ASN A 70 9.37 -14.83 5.87
N MET A 71 9.08 -14.87 4.56
CA MET A 71 7.85 -14.39 3.96
C MET A 71 7.07 -15.56 3.33
N TYR A 72 5.75 -15.46 3.26
CA TYR A 72 4.95 -16.43 2.51
C TYR A 72 5.20 -16.30 1.00
N ASN A 73 5.28 -17.43 0.31
CA ASN A 73 5.60 -17.44 -1.11
C ASN A 73 4.52 -16.79 -1.97
N ARG A 74 4.94 -16.21 -3.10
CA ARG A 74 4.08 -15.51 -4.08
C ARG A 74 3.39 -14.25 -3.54
N GLU A 75 3.82 -13.75 -2.39
CA GLU A 75 3.44 -12.44 -1.87
C GLU A 75 4.36 -11.32 -2.38
N CYS A 76 3.85 -10.09 -2.37
CA CYS A 76 4.61 -8.91 -2.78
C CYS A 76 5.91 -8.74 -1.97
N VAL A 77 5.82 -8.97 -0.66
CA VAL A 77 6.95 -8.90 0.29
C VAL A 77 8.01 -9.97 0.02
N SER A 78 7.60 -11.16 -0.39
CA SER A 78 8.52 -12.26 -0.74
C SER A 78 9.29 -11.97 -2.02
N TRP A 79 8.56 -11.51 -3.05
CA TRP A 79 9.15 -11.10 -4.33
C TRP A 79 10.14 -9.93 -4.16
N ALA A 80 9.77 -8.90 -3.39
CA ALA A 80 10.65 -7.77 -3.13
C ALA A 80 11.89 -8.18 -2.31
N ALA A 81 11.74 -9.01 -1.27
CA ALA A 81 12.86 -9.47 -0.45
C ALA A 81 13.87 -10.30 -1.26
N PHE A 82 13.38 -11.18 -2.14
CA PHE A 82 14.22 -11.90 -3.12
C PHE A 82 15.04 -10.97 -4.00
N ASN A 83 14.41 -9.92 -4.54
CA ASN A 83 15.08 -8.96 -5.41
C ASN A 83 16.07 -8.08 -4.64
N ILE A 84 15.80 -7.75 -3.38
CA ILE A 84 16.76 -7.04 -2.52
C ILE A 84 18.01 -7.91 -2.28
N ALA A 85 17.82 -9.20 -1.97
CA ALA A 85 18.91 -10.09 -1.60
C ALA A 85 19.86 -10.48 -2.74
N ARG A 86 19.38 -10.56 -3.99
CA ARG A 86 20.26 -10.76 -5.15
C ARG A 86 21.25 -9.60 -5.38
N HIS A 87 20.98 -8.44 -4.79
CA HIS A 87 21.85 -7.25 -4.85
C HIS A 87 22.71 -7.08 -3.59
N GLY A 88 22.71 -8.07 -2.68
CA GLY A 88 23.56 -8.08 -1.49
C GLY A 88 22.98 -7.37 -0.27
N GLU A 89 21.73 -6.92 -0.36
CA GLU A 89 21.00 -6.26 0.74
C GLU A 89 20.01 -7.23 1.42
N SER A 90 19.33 -6.82 2.49
CA SER A 90 18.33 -7.69 3.15
C SER A 90 17.12 -6.93 3.67
N ALA A 91 15.94 -7.52 3.45
CA ALA A 91 14.67 -7.14 4.08
C ALA A 91 14.07 -8.32 4.89
N ASN A 92 14.93 -9.20 5.42
CA ASN A 92 14.52 -10.35 6.24
C ASN A 92 13.64 -9.90 7.40
N ASN A 93 12.50 -10.59 7.60
CA ASN A 93 11.59 -10.32 8.72
C ASN A 93 10.99 -8.90 8.75
N TYR A 94 10.95 -8.18 7.63
CA TYR A 94 10.27 -6.87 7.58
C TYR A 94 8.74 -6.97 7.74
N GLY A 95 8.18 -8.18 7.70
CA GLY A 95 6.74 -8.44 7.89
C GLY A 95 5.89 -7.88 6.74
N ASP A 96 4.66 -7.50 7.08
CA ASP A 96 3.70 -6.89 6.15
C ASP A 96 4.29 -5.63 5.50
N ALA A 97 3.96 -5.41 4.22
CA ALA A 97 4.44 -4.29 3.43
C ALA A 97 4.24 -2.91 4.09
N LYS A 98 3.14 -2.69 4.81
CA LYS A 98 2.85 -1.44 5.55
C LYS A 98 3.85 -1.09 6.66
N TYR A 99 4.75 -2.00 7.03
CA TYR A 99 5.80 -1.74 8.02
C TYR A 99 7.18 -1.55 7.37
N TRP A 100 7.30 -1.79 6.05
CA TRP A 100 8.59 -1.80 5.38
C TRP A 100 9.26 -0.43 5.38
N ASP A 101 8.50 0.66 5.31
CA ASP A 101 9.05 2.00 5.30
C ASP A 101 9.68 2.35 6.67
N ASP A 102 8.98 2.05 7.77
CA ASP A 102 9.49 2.21 9.13
C ASP A 102 10.67 1.28 9.42
N ASN A 103 10.58 0.01 9.04
CA ASN A 103 11.67 -0.95 9.19
C ASN A 103 12.90 -0.54 8.39
N ALA A 104 12.72 -0.07 7.15
CA ALA A 104 13.83 0.42 6.32
C ALA A 104 14.51 1.65 6.92
N ARG A 105 13.73 2.63 7.43
CA ARG A 105 14.28 3.79 8.15
C ARG A 105 15.07 3.36 9.39
N ASN A 106 14.54 2.40 10.16
CA ASN A 106 15.22 1.88 11.35
C ASN A 106 16.55 1.17 11.02
N HIS A 107 16.65 0.56 9.84
CA HIS A 107 17.91 -0.02 9.33
C HIS A 107 18.79 0.98 8.56
N GLY A 108 18.41 2.26 8.51
CA GLY A 108 19.24 3.33 7.95
C GLY A 108 19.09 3.56 6.45
N TYR A 109 18.14 2.92 5.79
CA TYR A 109 17.87 3.16 4.38
C TYR A 109 17.10 4.47 4.17
N ARG A 110 17.37 5.13 3.03
CA ARG A 110 16.62 6.33 2.63
C ARG A 110 15.20 5.91 2.26
N VAL A 111 14.22 6.62 2.83
CA VAL A 111 12.81 6.49 2.47
C VAL A 111 12.22 7.86 2.21
N ASP A 112 11.77 8.11 0.99
CA ASP A 112 11.28 9.42 0.55
C ASP A 112 10.18 9.30 -0.51
N SER A 113 9.77 10.43 -1.10
CA SER A 113 8.77 10.49 -2.18
C SER A 113 9.40 10.56 -3.57
N THR A 114 10.70 10.27 -3.71
CA THR A 114 11.42 10.38 -4.97
C THR A 114 11.55 9.00 -5.61
N PRO A 115 10.79 8.69 -6.67
CA PRO A 115 10.92 7.42 -7.38
C PRO A 115 12.30 7.31 -8.03
N ALA A 116 12.85 6.10 -8.02
CA ALA A 116 14.07 5.75 -8.76
C ALA A 116 13.95 4.30 -9.25
N ALA A 117 14.53 4.00 -10.42
CA ALA A 117 14.64 2.62 -10.90
C ALA A 117 15.41 1.78 -9.86
N GLY A 118 14.92 0.57 -9.60
CA GLY A 118 15.42 -0.33 -8.56
C GLY A 118 14.96 -0.01 -7.14
N ALA A 119 14.37 1.16 -6.87
CA ALA A 119 13.78 1.43 -5.56
C ALA A 119 12.56 0.52 -5.32
N ILE A 120 12.19 0.35 -4.04
CA ILE A 120 10.96 -0.33 -3.66
C ILE A 120 9.86 0.70 -3.47
N ALA A 121 8.86 0.68 -4.35
CA ALA A 121 7.61 1.42 -4.15
C ALA A 121 6.81 0.75 -3.05
N GLN A 122 6.51 1.47 -1.97
CA GLN A 122 5.83 0.97 -0.78
C GLN A 122 4.60 1.82 -0.47
N THR A 123 3.52 1.18 -0.03
CA THR A 123 2.31 1.85 0.48
C THR A 123 1.76 1.14 1.70
N ASP A 124 1.21 1.91 2.64
CA ASP A 124 0.51 1.39 3.83
C ASP A 124 -0.96 1.09 3.55
N ASN A 125 -1.43 1.45 2.35
CA ASN A 125 -2.82 1.29 1.96
C ASN A 125 -3.21 -0.18 1.81
N GLY A 126 -4.44 -0.50 2.18
CA GLY A 126 -4.92 -1.87 2.29
C GLY A 126 -4.54 -2.53 3.62
N ARG A 127 -4.99 -3.78 3.80
CA ARG A 127 -4.83 -4.48 5.09
C ARG A 127 -3.37 -4.74 5.48
N TYR A 128 -2.55 -5.05 4.48
CA TYR A 128 -1.15 -5.45 4.65
C TYR A 128 -0.17 -4.44 4.05
N GLY A 129 -0.65 -3.38 3.40
CA GLY A 129 0.18 -2.56 2.52
C GLY A 129 0.51 -3.28 1.21
N HIS A 130 1.38 -2.68 0.40
CA HIS A 130 1.97 -3.35 -0.77
C HIS A 130 3.37 -2.83 -1.06
N VAL A 131 4.22 -3.70 -1.62
CA VAL A 131 5.55 -3.35 -2.12
C VAL A 131 5.75 -3.85 -3.54
N ALA A 132 6.42 -3.06 -4.36
CA ALA A 132 6.75 -3.38 -5.73
C ALA A 132 8.13 -2.83 -6.08
N ILE A 133 8.84 -3.47 -7.02
CA ILE A 133 10.14 -2.96 -7.49
C ILE A 133 9.87 -1.98 -8.62
N VAL A 134 10.50 -0.81 -8.59
CA VAL A 134 10.40 0.16 -9.68
C VAL A 134 11.28 -0.27 -10.84
N ASP A 135 10.67 -0.58 -11.98
CA ASP A 135 11.35 -0.79 -13.26
C ASP A 135 11.86 0.55 -13.81
N SER A 136 10.94 1.50 -13.98
CA SER A 136 11.23 2.78 -14.60
C SER A 136 10.30 3.89 -14.08
N VAL A 137 10.77 5.13 -14.24
CA VAL A 137 10.06 6.35 -13.83
C VAL A 137 9.79 7.18 -15.07
N HIS A 138 8.54 7.57 -15.30
CA HIS A 138 8.17 8.39 -16.44
C HIS A 138 7.07 9.40 -16.05
N GLY A 139 7.46 10.67 -15.91
CA GLY A 139 6.54 11.72 -15.47
C GLY A 139 5.98 11.45 -14.07
N GLY A 140 4.67 11.47 -13.93
CA GLY A 140 3.96 11.23 -12.66
C GLY A 140 3.67 9.75 -12.36
N THR A 141 4.25 8.83 -13.13
CA THR A 141 3.99 7.39 -13.09
C THR A 141 5.29 6.61 -12.94
N VAL A 142 5.21 5.45 -12.29
CA VAL A 142 6.26 4.43 -12.29
C VAL A 142 5.72 3.13 -12.86
N THR A 143 6.51 2.47 -13.69
CA THR A 143 6.30 1.05 -14.01
C THR A 143 6.90 0.25 -12.87
N VAL A 144 6.14 -0.71 -12.36
CA VAL A 144 6.56 -1.58 -11.26
C VAL A 144 6.39 -3.06 -11.60
N GLU A 145 7.23 -3.88 -10.99
CA GLU A 145 7.20 -5.34 -11.03
C GLU A 145 6.88 -5.88 -9.64
N ASP A 146 5.78 -6.62 -9.52
CA ASP A 146 5.35 -7.20 -8.25
C ASP A 146 4.69 -8.57 -8.39
N TYR A 147 4.36 -9.14 -7.23
CA TYR A 147 3.53 -10.32 -7.09
C TYR A 147 2.28 -9.97 -6.28
N ASN A 148 1.19 -10.68 -6.56
CA ASN A 148 -0.05 -10.65 -5.79
C ASN A 148 -0.77 -9.28 -5.75
N TRP A 149 -0.49 -8.38 -6.69
CA TRP A 149 -1.22 -7.11 -6.80
C TRP A 149 -2.74 -7.29 -6.93
N ALA A 150 -3.15 -8.32 -7.68
CA ALA A 150 -4.55 -8.68 -7.89
C ALA A 150 -5.15 -9.57 -6.79
N GLY A 151 -4.35 -10.06 -5.84
CA GLY A 151 -4.80 -11.01 -4.80
C GLY A 151 -4.84 -12.48 -5.25
N ASP A 152 -4.15 -12.82 -6.34
CA ASP A 152 -4.12 -14.14 -6.98
C ASP A 152 -2.73 -14.83 -6.96
N GLY A 153 -1.76 -14.19 -6.29
CA GLY A 153 -0.39 -14.65 -6.19
C GLY A 153 0.38 -14.62 -7.51
N HIS A 154 -0.05 -13.87 -8.53
CA HIS A 154 0.62 -13.83 -9.82
C HIS A 154 1.55 -12.63 -9.95
N TYR A 155 2.58 -12.81 -10.77
CA TYR A 155 3.49 -11.75 -11.19
C TYR A 155 2.78 -10.76 -12.10
N LEU A 156 3.05 -9.47 -11.93
CA LEU A 156 2.51 -8.42 -12.77
C LEU A 156 3.56 -7.33 -13.04
N VAL A 157 3.50 -6.76 -14.24
CA VAL A 157 4.17 -5.51 -14.61
C VAL A 157 3.08 -4.49 -14.95
N HIS A 158 3.02 -3.40 -14.21
CA HIS A 158 1.94 -2.43 -14.34
C HIS A 158 2.38 -1.03 -13.92
N ASP A 159 1.59 -0.04 -14.31
CA ASP A 159 1.84 1.36 -14.01
C ASP A 159 1.04 1.82 -12.79
N VAL A 160 1.73 2.52 -11.88
CA VAL A 160 1.11 3.17 -10.72
C VAL A 160 1.51 4.64 -10.61
N SER A 161 0.65 5.46 -10.01
CA SER A 161 0.99 6.86 -9.76
C SER A 161 2.11 6.97 -8.74
N THR A 162 3.08 7.84 -9.04
CA THR A 162 4.17 8.17 -8.13
C THR A 162 3.70 8.67 -6.76
N SER A 163 2.55 9.34 -6.73
CA SER A 163 1.97 9.92 -5.52
C SER A 163 1.30 8.90 -4.58
N SER A 164 1.05 7.67 -5.05
CA SER A 164 0.39 6.62 -4.25
C SER A 164 1.36 5.86 -3.33
N PHE A 165 2.67 6.07 -3.51
CA PHE A 165 3.73 5.30 -2.87
C PHE A 165 4.80 6.21 -2.25
N ARG A 166 5.53 5.66 -1.29
CA ARG A 166 6.88 6.12 -0.92
C ARG A 166 7.91 5.16 -1.51
N TYR A 167 9.16 5.59 -1.54
CA TYR A 167 10.23 4.86 -2.19
C TYR A 167 11.33 4.56 -1.20
N ILE A 168 11.63 3.27 -1.04
CA ILE A 168 12.70 2.77 -0.18
C ILE A 168 13.92 2.48 -1.08
N HIS A 169 15.06 3.07 -0.73
CA HIS A 169 16.27 3.00 -1.53
C HIS A 169 17.29 2.09 -0.84
N PHE A 170 17.28 0.81 -1.21
CA PHE A 170 18.24 -0.19 -0.74
C PHE A 170 19.60 -0.04 -1.41
N TYR A 171 19.67 0.58 -2.59
CA TYR A 171 20.88 0.74 -3.38
C TYR A 171 21.27 2.22 -3.44
N SER A 172 22.58 2.49 -3.34
CA SER A 172 23.17 3.83 -3.41
C SER A 172 23.39 4.33 -4.82
#